data_AF-A0A7G9G2Z1-F1
#
_entry.id   AF-A0A7G9G2Z1-F1
#
_cell.length_a   1.000
_cell.length_b   1.000
_cell.length_c   1.000
_cell.angle_alpha   90.00
_cell.angle_beta   90.00
_cell.angle_gamma   90.00
#
_symmetry.space_group_name_H-M   'P 1'
#
loop_
_entity.id
_entity.type
_entity.pdbx_description
1 polymer ?
#
loop_
_entity_poly.entity_id
_entity_poly.type
_entity_poly.pdbx_seq_one_letter_code
_entity_poly.pdbx_strand_id
1 'polypeptide(L)'
;MRFRPCIDIHNGKVKQIIGGSLKDAGNQARENFVAEQDAEFYAEFYKKDGLRGGHVILLNPAGSEHYEATKRQAAKALAAYPGGLQLGGGINDRNAEEFLNLGASHVIVTSFVFRDGRMEERNLERMIRAIGKKRLVLDLSCRKKNGKYYIVTDRWQKFTEVPVTPEILSQLSAGCDEFLIHAVDVEGKASGVERELLSMLGGFTGIPVTYAGGVGSFSDLQAVKELGRGYVDVTIGSALDLFGGNMKYKEVLAYMGE
;
A
#
# COMPACT_ATOMS: atom_id res chain seq x y z
N MET A 1 -1.66 8.89 -14.05
CA MET A 1 -2.44 8.54 -12.85
C MET A 1 -3.38 7.41 -13.22
N ARG A 2 -3.18 6.25 -12.61
CA ARG A 2 -4.04 5.07 -12.65
C ARG A 2 -4.69 4.87 -11.29
N PHE A 3 -5.78 4.12 -11.26
CA PHE A 3 -6.33 3.61 -10.02
C PHE A 3 -5.72 2.24 -9.69
N ARG A 4 -5.14 2.12 -8.50
CA ARG A 4 -4.51 0.90 -7.98
C ARG A 4 -5.39 0.35 -6.85
N PRO A 5 -6.09 -0.78 -7.07
CA PRO A 5 -7.04 -1.29 -6.07
C PRO A 5 -6.32 -1.82 -4.82
N CYS A 6 -7.06 -2.02 -3.73
CA CYS A 6 -6.50 -2.53 -2.47
C CYS A 6 -7.36 -3.64 -1.87
N ILE A 7 -6.72 -4.56 -1.16
CA ILE A 7 -7.34 -5.60 -0.34
C ILE A 7 -6.56 -5.73 0.96
N ASP A 8 -7.05 -5.14 2.04
CA ASP A 8 -6.42 -5.31 3.35
C ASP A 8 -7.07 -6.46 4.10
N ILE A 9 -6.25 -7.38 4.62
CA ILE A 9 -6.72 -8.61 5.25
C ILE A 9 -6.28 -8.62 6.71
N HIS A 10 -7.27 -8.70 7.61
CA HIS A 10 -7.06 -8.79 9.04
C HIS A 10 -8.02 -9.81 9.66
N ASN A 11 -7.47 -10.69 10.48
CA ASN A 11 -8.15 -11.83 11.11
C ASN A 11 -8.88 -12.73 10.10
N GLY A 12 -8.24 -12.99 8.95
CA GLY A 12 -8.80 -13.84 7.89
C GLY A 12 -9.99 -13.23 7.12
N LYS A 13 -10.21 -11.92 7.22
CA LYS A 13 -11.27 -11.19 6.51
C LYS A 13 -10.73 -9.96 5.82
N VAL A 14 -11.35 -9.57 4.70
CA VAL A 14 -11.08 -8.29 4.06
C VAL A 14 -11.69 -7.18 4.91
N LYS A 15 -10.89 -6.17 5.24
CA LYS A 15 -11.30 -5.05 6.11
C LYS A 15 -10.77 -3.73 5.56
N GLN A 16 -11.40 -2.64 5.98
CA GLN A 16 -10.81 -1.32 5.92
C GLN A 16 -10.70 -0.77 7.33
N ILE A 17 -9.55 -0.21 7.68
CA ILE A 17 -9.25 0.26 9.03
C ILE A 17 -8.89 1.74 9.02
N ILE A 18 -9.01 2.40 10.17
CA ILE A 18 -8.38 3.69 10.39
C ILE A 18 -6.91 3.45 10.68
N GLY A 19 -6.06 4.15 9.93
CA GLY A 19 -4.62 4.06 10.10
C GLY A 19 -4.17 4.26 11.55
N GLY A 20 -3.19 3.47 11.99
CA GLY A 20 -2.55 3.61 13.30
C GLY A 20 -3.38 3.09 14.48
N SER A 21 -4.57 2.53 14.21
CA SER A 21 -5.46 1.96 15.24
C SER A 21 -5.18 0.49 15.56
N LEU A 22 -4.31 -0.18 14.79
CA LEU A 22 -3.90 -1.56 14.98
C LEU A 22 -3.20 -1.78 16.32
N LYS A 23 -3.71 -2.73 17.10
CA LYS A 23 -3.15 -3.21 18.37
C LYS A 23 -2.91 -4.71 18.29
N ASP A 24 -1.67 -5.13 18.53
CA ASP A 24 -1.32 -6.57 18.57
C ASP A 24 -2.00 -7.26 19.75
N ALA A 25 -2.10 -6.57 20.88
CA ALA A 25 -2.84 -7.06 22.04
C ALA A 25 -4.34 -7.11 21.73
N GLY A 26 -4.86 -8.34 21.66
CA GLY A 26 -6.27 -8.62 21.41
C GLY A 26 -6.71 -8.57 19.95
N ASN A 27 -5.78 -8.49 18.98
CA ASN A 27 -6.07 -8.47 17.55
C ASN A 27 -7.11 -7.40 17.16
N GLN A 28 -6.99 -6.19 17.74
CA GLN A 28 -7.96 -5.12 17.57
C GLN A 28 -7.46 -4.06 16.59
N ALA A 29 -8.36 -3.56 15.75
CA ALA A 29 -8.18 -2.34 14.98
C ALA A 29 -9.50 -1.56 14.99
N ARG A 30 -9.45 -0.25 14.83
CA ARG A 30 -10.66 0.53 14.57
C ARG A 30 -11.02 0.33 13.10
N GLU A 31 -12.12 -0.36 12.88
CA GLU A 31 -12.59 -0.76 11.55
C GLU A 31 -13.54 0.30 10.99
N ASN A 32 -13.35 0.65 9.73
CA ASN A 32 -14.34 1.37 8.93
C ASN A 32 -15.33 0.38 8.28
N PHE A 33 -14.82 -0.82 7.93
CA PHE A 33 -15.61 -1.84 7.25
C PHE A 33 -15.02 -3.24 7.45
N VAL A 34 -15.90 -4.24 7.53
CA VAL A 34 -15.56 -5.66 7.45
C VAL A 34 -16.37 -6.25 6.32
N ALA A 35 -15.71 -6.77 5.30
CA ALA A 35 -16.38 -7.38 4.17
C ALA A 35 -17.04 -8.71 4.56
N GLU A 36 -18.19 -8.97 3.96
CA GLU A 36 -18.79 -10.29 3.95
C GLU A 36 -18.11 -11.19 2.91
N GLN A 37 -17.66 -10.58 1.81
CA GLN A 37 -16.97 -11.24 0.72
C GLN A 37 -15.51 -11.52 1.07
N ASP A 38 -14.95 -12.56 0.47
CA ASP A 38 -13.57 -12.97 0.70
C ASP A 38 -12.61 -12.30 -0.30
N ALA A 39 -11.30 -12.48 -0.11
CA ALA A 39 -10.30 -11.78 -0.90
C ALA A 39 -10.27 -12.23 -2.37
N GLU A 40 -10.72 -13.45 -2.67
CA GLU A 40 -10.88 -13.99 -4.03
C GLU A 40 -11.90 -13.17 -4.81
N PHE A 41 -13.07 -12.92 -4.22
CA PHE A 41 -14.12 -12.11 -4.85
C PHE A 41 -13.61 -10.74 -5.31
N TYR A 42 -12.89 -10.01 -4.45
CA TYR A 42 -12.35 -8.70 -4.80
C TYR A 42 -11.27 -8.79 -5.90
N ALA A 43 -10.40 -9.81 -5.84
CA ALA A 43 -9.39 -10.01 -6.88
C ALA A 43 -10.00 -10.34 -8.25
N GLU A 44 -11.04 -11.18 -8.30
CA GLU A 44 -11.80 -11.44 -9.53
C GLU A 44 -12.51 -10.20 -10.06
N PHE A 45 -13.07 -9.40 -9.15
CA PHE A 45 -13.71 -8.14 -9.48
C PHE A 45 -12.74 -7.17 -10.16
N TYR A 46 -11.55 -6.97 -9.58
CA TYR A 46 -10.50 -6.14 -10.19
C TYR A 46 -9.93 -6.73 -11.48
N LYS A 47 -9.85 -8.06 -11.58
CA LYS A 47 -9.43 -8.75 -12.82
C LYS A 47 -10.39 -8.50 -13.96
N LYS A 48 -11.69 -8.53 -13.70
CA LYS A 48 -12.72 -8.28 -14.71
C LYS A 48 -12.56 -6.91 -15.37
N ASP A 49 -12.17 -5.91 -14.59
CA ASP A 49 -11.96 -4.54 -15.06
C ASP A 49 -10.49 -4.25 -15.44
N GLY A 50 -9.62 -5.27 -15.45
CA GLY A 50 -8.24 -5.15 -15.91
C GLY A 50 -7.30 -4.36 -15.00
N LEU A 51 -7.69 -4.05 -13.76
CA LEU A 51 -6.91 -3.23 -12.83
C LEU A 51 -5.66 -3.96 -12.34
N ARG A 52 -4.47 -3.38 -12.48
CA ARG A 52 -3.19 -4.05 -12.13
C ARG A 52 -2.31 -3.24 -11.19
N GLY A 53 -1.48 -3.97 -10.44
CA GLY A 53 -0.56 -3.42 -9.44
C GLY A 53 -1.28 -2.81 -8.24
N GLY A 54 -2.52 -3.22 -7.99
CA GLY A 54 -3.14 -3.04 -6.69
C GLY A 54 -2.50 -3.94 -5.64
N HIS A 55 -2.66 -3.61 -4.36
CA HIS A 55 -2.01 -4.34 -3.28
C HIS A 55 -2.96 -5.20 -2.46
N VAL A 56 -2.42 -6.30 -1.95
CA VAL A 56 -3.01 -7.13 -0.90
C VAL A 56 -2.11 -7.03 0.32
N ILE A 57 -2.64 -6.60 1.47
CA ILE A 57 -1.83 -6.39 2.69
C ILE A 57 -2.27 -7.36 3.80
N LEU A 58 -1.32 -8.15 4.30
CA LEU A 58 -1.50 -8.96 5.50
C LEU A 58 -1.27 -8.08 6.73
N LEU A 59 -2.34 -7.80 7.48
CA LEU A 59 -2.27 -6.94 8.67
C LEU A 59 -1.95 -7.71 9.96
N ASN A 60 -2.03 -9.05 9.93
CA ASN A 60 -1.63 -9.88 11.07
C ASN A 60 -0.11 -10.14 11.04
N PRO A 61 0.61 -9.98 12.17
CA PRO A 61 2.02 -10.36 12.26
C PRO A 61 2.23 -11.86 12.02
N ALA A 62 3.34 -12.23 11.39
CA ALA A 62 3.72 -13.63 11.23
C ALA A 62 3.79 -14.35 12.58
N GLY A 63 3.18 -15.54 12.67
CA GLY A 63 3.10 -16.33 13.91
C GLY A 63 1.98 -15.92 14.88
N SER A 64 1.22 -14.86 14.60
CA SER A 64 0.01 -14.54 15.37
C SER A 64 -1.12 -15.53 15.10
N GLU A 65 -2.07 -15.63 16.03
CA GLU A 65 -3.20 -16.57 16.01
C GLU A 65 -3.93 -16.63 14.66
N HIS A 66 -4.17 -15.46 14.04
CA HIS A 66 -4.93 -15.37 12.79
C HIS A 66 -4.07 -15.22 11.53
N TYR A 67 -2.74 -15.26 11.65
CA TYR A 67 -1.84 -15.07 10.50
C TYR A 67 -2.12 -16.07 9.37
N GLU A 68 -2.29 -17.35 9.69
CA GLU A 68 -2.54 -18.38 8.69
C GLU A 68 -3.90 -18.21 7.99
N ALA A 69 -4.92 -17.71 8.69
CA ALA A 69 -6.21 -17.39 8.08
C ALA A 69 -6.08 -16.21 7.09
N THR A 70 -5.34 -15.18 7.50
CA THR A 70 -5.03 -14.00 6.66
C THR A 70 -4.19 -14.37 5.44
N LYS A 71 -3.17 -15.22 5.62
CA LYS A 71 -2.32 -15.73 4.54
C LYS A 71 -3.12 -16.56 3.54
N ARG A 72 -4.06 -17.40 4.00
CA ARG A 72 -4.95 -18.17 3.10
C ARG A 72 -5.81 -17.26 2.22
N GLN A 73 -6.37 -16.19 2.77
CA GLN A 73 -7.13 -15.21 2.00
C GLN A 73 -6.26 -14.52 0.94
N ALA A 74 -5.05 -14.10 1.33
CA ALA A 74 -4.11 -13.52 0.38
C ALA A 74 -3.76 -14.49 -0.76
N ALA A 75 -3.48 -15.76 -0.45
CA ALA A 75 -3.18 -16.78 -1.45
C ALA A 75 -4.34 -16.98 -2.44
N LYS A 76 -5.59 -16.97 -1.98
CA LYS A 76 -6.76 -17.02 -2.87
C LYS A 76 -6.82 -15.82 -3.81
N ALA A 77 -6.63 -14.60 -3.30
CA ALA A 77 -6.63 -13.39 -4.13
C ALA A 77 -5.55 -13.42 -5.22
N LEU A 78 -4.34 -13.85 -4.85
CA LEU A 78 -3.22 -13.97 -5.79
C LEU A 78 -3.47 -15.06 -6.85
N ALA A 79 -4.07 -16.19 -6.47
CA ALA A 79 -4.44 -17.26 -7.39
C ALA A 79 -5.57 -16.85 -8.35
N ALA A 80 -6.52 -16.03 -7.90
CA ALA A 80 -7.61 -15.53 -8.73
C ALA A 80 -7.12 -14.57 -9.82
N TYR A 81 -6.12 -13.74 -9.51
CA TYR A 81 -5.51 -12.82 -10.45
C TYR A 81 -3.96 -12.89 -10.48
N PRO A 82 -3.39 -13.97 -11.05
CA PRO A 82 -1.94 -14.15 -11.13
C PRO A 82 -1.27 -13.01 -11.91
N GLY A 83 -0.25 -12.40 -11.31
CA GLY A 83 0.46 -11.24 -11.85
C GLY A 83 -0.36 -9.94 -11.85
N GLY A 84 -1.58 -9.93 -11.30
CA GLY A 84 -2.43 -8.75 -11.24
C GLY A 84 -2.19 -7.89 -10.00
N LEU A 85 -1.90 -8.52 -8.86
CA LEU A 85 -1.80 -7.87 -7.56
C LEU A 85 -0.38 -7.94 -6.97
N GLN A 86 -0.08 -7.04 -6.06
CA GLN A 86 1.15 -6.98 -5.26
C GLN A 86 0.83 -7.45 -3.84
N LEU A 87 1.83 -7.92 -3.07
CA LEU A 87 1.60 -8.42 -1.71
C LEU A 87 2.52 -7.80 -0.67
N GLY A 88 1.95 -7.25 0.40
CA GLY A 88 2.69 -6.73 1.57
C GLY A 88 2.26 -7.35 2.90
N GLY A 89 3.04 -7.06 3.95
CA GLY A 89 2.78 -7.53 5.31
C GLY A 89 3.78 -8.62 5.77
N GLY A 90 4.81 -8.21 6.52
CA GLY A 90 5.81 -9.12 7.07
C GLY A 90 6.78 -9.73 6.04
N ILE A 91 6.89 -9.12 4.86
CA ILE A 91 7.79 -9.58 3.79
C ILE A 91 9.26 -9.39 4.19
N ASN A 92 10.08 -10.39 3.90
CA ASN A 92 11.53 -10.38 4.02
C ASN A 92 12.16 -11.31 2.96
N ASP A 93 13.49 -11.38 2.94
CA ASP A 93 14.24 -12.11 1.91
C ASP A 93 14.03 -13.63 1.94
N ARG A 94 13.48 -14.18 3.04
CA ARG A 94 13.25 -15.62 3.20
C ARG A 94 11.85 -16.06 2.78
N ASN A 95 10.87 -15.15 2.72
CA ASN A 95 9.48 -15.48 2.37
C ASN A 95 9.01 -14.82 1.07
N ALA A 96 9.74 -13.84 0.53
CA ALA A 96 9.33 -13.10 -0.66
C ALA A 96 9.03 -14.01 -1.86
N GLU A 97 9.88 -15.00 -2.13
CA GLU A 97 9.72 -15.91 -3.27
C GLU A 97 8.46 -16.79 -3.15
N GLU A 98 8.06 -17.17 -1.93
CA GLU A 98 6.83 -17.92 -1.68
C GLU A 98 5.62 -17.19 -2.26
N PHE A 99 5.51 -15.88 -1.98
CA PHE A 99 4.37 -15.08 -2.39
C PHE A 99 4.37 -14.73 -3.88
N LEU A 100 5.54 -14.58 -4.49
CA LEU A 100 5.66 -14.46 -5.94
C LEU A 100 5.19 -15.75 -6.63
N ASN A 101 5.54 -16.93 -6.08
CA ASN A 101 5.09 -18.21 -6.60
C ASN A 101 3.58 -18.44 -6.42
N LEU A 102 2.96 -17.82 -5.41
CA LEU A 102 1.50 -17.80 -5.23
C LEU A 102 0.77 -16.90 -6.23
N GLY A 103 1.48 -16.11 -7.05
CA GLY A 103 0.91 -15.29 -8.10
C GLY A 103 1.03 -13.78 -7.88
N ALA A 104 1.73 -13.32 -6.85
CA ALA A 104 2.01 -11.88 -6.71
C ALA A 104 2.91 -11.39 -7.85
N SER A 105 2.55 -10.25 -8.44
CA SER A 105 3.41 -9.56 -9.42
C SER A 105 4.67 -9.01 -8.77
N HIS A 106 4.53 -8.48 -7.56
CA HIS A 106 5.57 -7.91 -6.72
C HIS A 106 5.29 -8.22 -5.26
N VAL A 107 6.33 -8.15 -4.43
CA VAL A 107 6.18 -8.07 -2.99
C VAL A 107 6.52 -6.67 -2.49
N ILE A 108 5.81 -6.24 -1.44
CA ILE A 108 5.90 -4.93 -0.82
C ILE A 108 6.62 -5.08 0.52
N VAL A 109 7.70 -4.33 0.73
CA VAL A 109 8.50 -4.38 1.95
C VAL A 109 8.63 -3.01 2.61
N THR A 110 8.55 -3.03 3.94
CA THR A 110 8.68 -1.83 4.79
C THR A 110 9.65 -2.12 5.94
N SER A 111 9.19 -2.78 7.00
CA SER A 111 9.90 -2.94 8.27
C SER A 111 11.18 -3.79 8.22
N PHE A 112 11.34 -4.61 7.18
CA PHE A 112 12.58 -5.35 6.96
C PHE A 112 13.71 -4.46 6.41
N VAL A 113 13.36 -3.46 5.60
CA VAL A 113 14.31 -2.49 5.02
C VAL A 113 14.44 -1.25 5.90
N PHE A 114 13.37 -0.82 6.57
CA PHE A 114 13.39 0.31 7.48
C PHE A 114 13.21 -0.18 8.92
N ARG A 115 14.30 -0.18 9.67
CA ARG A 115 14.33 -0.70 11.04
C ARG A 115 15.04 0.29 11.95
N ASP A 116 14.51 0.40 13.17
CA ASP A 116 15.10 1.23 14.21
C ASP A 116 15.35 2.70 13.83
N GLY A 117 14.50 3.24 12.95
CA GLY A 117 14.59 4.62 12.50
C GLY A 117 15.62 4.85 11.38
N ARG A 118 16.14 3.79 10.77
CA ARG A 118 17.14 3.85 9.70
C ARG A 118 16.80 2.90 8.57
N MET A 119 17.46 3.12 7.43
CA MET A 119 17.44 2.19 6.31
C MET A 119 18.55 1.15 6.48
N GLU A 120 18.18 -0.12 6.40
CA GLU A 120 19.06 -1.28 6.43
C GLU A 120 19.45 -1.65 4.99
N GLU A 121 20.45 -0.99 4.42
CA GLU A 121 20.88 -1.21 3.02
C GLU A 121 21.17 -2.68 2.72
N ARG A 122 21.81 -3.40 3.66
CA ARG A 122 22.09 -4.83 3.54
C ARG A 122 20.82 -5.67 3.41
N ASN A 123 19.72 -5.27 4.04
CA ASN A 123 18.45 -5.98 3.91
C ASN A 123 17.80 -5.69 2.55
N LEU A 124 17.90 -4.47 2.03
CA LEU A 124 17.48 -4.16 0.67
C LEU A 124 18.26 -5.00 -0.35
N GLU A 125 19.59 -5.09 -0.21
CA GLU A 125 20.40 -5.96 -1.07
C GLU A 125 20.00 -7.43 -0.99
N ARG A 126 19.67 -7.94 0.21
CA ARG A 126 19.18 -9.31 0.40
C ARG A 126 17.85 -9.52 -0.33
N MET A 127 16.93 -8.57 -0.27
CA MET A 127 15.69 -8.61 -1.06
C MET A 127 16.00 -8.67 -2.56
N ILE A 128 16.86 -7.78 -3.06
CA ILE A 128 17.22 -7.73 -4.49
C ILE A 128 17.88 -9.03 -4.93
N ARG A 129 18.77 -9.62 -4.12
CA ARG A 129 19.40 -10.91 -4.41
C ARG A 129 18.38 -12.05 -4.46
N ALA A 130 17.37 -12.03 -3.58
CA ALA A 130 16.37 -13.09 -3.50
C ALA A 130 15.39 -13.05 -4.69
N ILE A 131 14.90 -11.88 -5.09
CA ILE A 131 13.76 -11.80 -6.02
C ILE A 131 13.98 -10.89 -7.24
N GLY A 132 15.07 -10.10 -7.25
CA GLY A 132 15.33 -9.04 -8.21
C GLY A 132 14.53 -7.77 -7.92
N LYS A 133 15.09 -6.61 -8.25
CA LYS A 133 14.42 -5.32 -8.00
C LYS A 133 13.09 -5.15 -8.75
N LYS A 134 12.96 -5.80 -9.92
CA LYS A 134 11.78 -5.77 -10.81
C LYS A 134 10.52 -6.45 -10.23
N ARG A 135 10.61 -6.98 -9.02
CA ARG A 135 9.50 -7.58 -8.29
C ARG A 135 9.38 -7.06 -6.86
N LEU A 136 10.05 -5.94 -6.58
CA LEU A 136 10.10 -5.34 -5.25
C LEU A 136 9.44 -3.96 -5.27
N VAL A 137 8.53 -3.73 -4.33
CA VAL A 137 7.95 -2.43 -4.02
C VAL A 137 8.43 -2.01 -2.63
N LEU A 138 8.89 -0.77 -2.50
CA LEU A 138 9.15 -0.17 -1.19
C LEU A 138 7.90 0.57 -0.73
N ASP A 139 7.35 0.16 0.41
CA ASP A 139 6.30 0.90 1.08
C ASP A 139 6.91 1.88 2.09
N LEU A 140 6.62 3.16 1.88
CA LEU A 140 7.10 4.27 2.68
C LEU A 140 5.90 4.95 3.33
N SER A 141 5.67 4.64 4.60
CA SER A 141 4.75 5.41 5.43
C SER A 141 5.36 6.76 5.78
N CYS A 142 4.67 7.84 5.43
CA CYS A 142 5.19 9.21 5.47
C CYS A 142 4.41 10.05 6.47
N ARG A 143 5.13 10.78 7.33
CA ARG A 143 4.53 11.70 8.31
C ARG A 143 5.25 13.03 8.37
N LYS A 144 4.51 14.11 8.59
CA LYS A 144 5.09 15.47 8.63
C LYS A 144 5.67 15.76 10.01
N LYS A 145 6.89 16.29 10.05
CA LYS A 145 7.55 16.82 11.25
C LYS A 145 8.38 18.04 10.88
N ASN A 146 8.14 19.15 11.57
CA ASN A 146 8.87 20.42 11.37
C ASN A 146 8.90 20.87 9.89
N GLY A 147 7.75 20.78 9.20
CA GLY A 147 7.62 21.20 7.80
C GLY A 147 8.20 20.24 6.75
N LYS A 148 8.71 19.07 7.15
CA LYS A 148 9.26 18.05 6.23
C LYS A 148 8.58 16.71 6.45
N TYR A 149 8.50 15.89 5.41
CA TYR A 149 8.01 14.52 5.50
C TYR A 149 9.17 13.56 5.74
N TYR A 150 8.97 12.61 6.64
CA TYR A 150 9.93 11.56 6.98
C TYR A 150 9.25 10.21 6.90
N ILE A 151 10.05 9.19 6.58
CA ILE A 151 9.59 7.80 6.70
C ILE A 151 9.37 7.51 8.18
N VAL A 152 8.25 6.89 8.50
CA VAL A 152 7.90 6.41 9.84
C VAL A 152 7.71 4.91 9.82
N THR A 153 8.20 4.25 10.87
CA THR A 153 8.11 2.79 11.06
C THR A 153 7.40 2.49 12.38
N ASP A 154 7.26 1.20 12.71
CA ASP A 154 6.65 0.75 13.96
C ASP A 154 5.24 1.35 14.16
N ARG A 155 4.32 0.99 13.25
CA ARG A 155 2.95 1.54 13.20
C ARG A 155 2.91 3.06 13.22
N TRP A 156 3.87 3.67 12.53
CA TRP A 156 3.98 5.12 12.34
C TRP A 156 4.31 5.93 13.59
N GLN A 157 4.79 5.25 14.63
CA GLN A 157 5.18 5.87 15.89
C GLN A 157 6.63 6.32 15.88
N LYS A 158 7.51 5.59 15.19
CA LYS A 158 8.95 5.86 15.16
C LYS A 158 9.35 6.58 13.88
N PHE A 159 9.66 7.87 14.00
CA PHE A 159 10.29 8.63 12.92
C PHE A 159 11.68 8.09 12.61
N THR A 160 11.97 7.94 11.32
CA THR A 160 13.32 7.68 10.84
C THR A 160 14.08 8.99 10.60
N GLU A 161 15.39 8.87 10.40
CA GLU A 161 16.24 9.97 9.92
C GLU A 161 16.11 10.21 8.41
N VAL A 162 15.31 9.40 7.69
CA VAL A 162 15.22 9.42 6.22
C VAL A 162 14.07 10.34 5.78
N PRO A 163 14.38 11.50 5.17
CA PRO A 163 13.36 12.39 4.64
C PRO A 163 12.78 11.83 3.33
N VAL A 164 11.55 12.21 3.03
CA VAL A 164 10.89 11.85 1.77
C VAL A 164 11.00 13.04 0.83
N THR A 165 11.94 12.95 -0.11
CA THR A 165 12.19 13.97 -1.13
C THR A 165 12.43 13.30 -2.48
N PRO A 166 12.31 14.01 -3.62
CA PRO A 166 12.59 13.45 -4.94
C PRO A 166 14.00 12.86 -5.07
N GLU A 167 15.00 13.45 -4.40
CA GLU A 167 16.38 12.97 -4.41
C GLU A 167 16.51 11.62 -3.69
N ILE A 168 15.88 11.48 -2.52
CA ILE A 168 15.87 10.21 -1.78
C ILE A 168 15.08 9.15 -2.54
N LEU A 169 13.93 9.49 -3.12
CA LEU A 169 13.17 8.56 -3.97
C LEU A 169 14.00 8.12 -5.19
N SER A 170 14.75 9.03 -5.80
CA SER A 170 15.68 8.69 -6.89
C SER A 170 16.76 7.70 -6.44
N GLN A 171 17.37 7.91 -5.28
CA GLN A 171 18.35 6.97 -4.71
C GLN A 171 17.73 5.59 -4.45
N LEU A 172 16.57 5.56 -3.78
CA LEU A 172 15.85 4.31 -3.46
C LEU A 172 15.38 3.55 -4.70
N SER A 173 15.06 4.26 -5.79
CA SER A 173 14.61 3.66 -7.06
C SER A 173 15.64 2.73 -7.71
N ALA A 174 16.91 2.81 -7.30
CA ALA A 174 17.91 1.85 -7.72
C ALA A 174 17.59 0.43 -7.23
N GLY A 175 16.90 0.30 -6.10
CA GLY A 175 16.65 -0.96 -5.40
C GLY A 175 15.25 -1.55 -5.53
N CYS A 176 14.28 -0.86 -6.12
CA CYS A 176 12.90 -1.34 -6.28
C CYS A 176 12.31 -0.98 -7.65
N ASP A 177 11.14 -1.54 -7.97
CA ASP A 177 10.43 -1.26 -9.22
C ASP A 177 9.30 -0.24 -9.04
N GLU A 178 8.70 -0.14 -7.86
CA GLU A 178 7.67 0.88 -7.56
C GLU A 178 7.79 1.35 -6.09
N PHE A 179 7.13 2.47 -5.80
CA PHE A 179 6.87 2.95 -4.43
C PHE A 179 5.38 2.90 -4.09
N LEU A 180 5.08 2.48 -2.87
CA LEU A 180 3.77 2.67 -2.23
C LEU A 180 3.94 3.70 -1.11
N ILE A 181 3.27 4.85 -1.20
CA ILE A 181 3.44 5.97 -0.28
C ILE A 181 2.17 6.13 0.56
N HIS A 182 2.26 5.83 1.86
CA HIS A 182 1.15 6.02 2.80
C HIS A 182 1.23 7.40 3.46
N ALA A 183 0.18 8.21 3.28
CA ALA A 183 0.00 9.49 3.95
C ALA A 183 -0.66 9.26 5.32
N VAL A 184 0.18 8.94 6.30
CA VAL A 184 -0.21 8.43 7.63
C VAL A 184 -1.28 9.29 8.32
N ASP A 185 -1.13 10.62 8.28
CA ASP A 185 -2.00 11.51 9.05
C ASP A 185 -3.43 11.58 8.49
N VAL A 186 -3.69 11.11 7.27
CA VAL A 186 -5.02 11.10 6.62
C VAL A 186 -5.51 9.70 6.26
N GLU A 187 -4.73 8.66 6.53
CA GLU A 187 -5.02 7.29 6.11
C GLU A 187 -6.29 6.72 6.75
N GLY A 188 -7.17 6.19 5.91
CA GLY A 188 -8.47 5.64 6.32
C GLY A 188 -9.48 6.67 6.84
N LYS A 189 -9.20 7.98 6.75
CA LYS A 189 -10.10 9.04 7.27
C LYS A 189 -11.11 9.58 6.26
N ALA A 190 -10.86 9.40 4.95
CA ALA A 190 -11.69 9.94 3.86
C ALA A 190 -12.04 11.44 4.04
N SER A 191 -11.08 12.22 4.56
CA SER A 191 -11.28 13.61 4.98
C SER A 191 -10.41 14.61 4.21
N GLY A 192 -9.88 14.20 3.06
CA GLY A 192 -8.98 15.01 2.23
C GLY A 192 -7.56 14.46 2.18
N VAL A 193 -6.87 14.72 1.07
CA VAL A 193 -5.49 14.25 0.79
C VAL A 193 -4.41 15.17 1.37
N GLU A 194 -3.21 14.61 1.58
CA GLU A 194 -2.02 15.36 1.97
C GLU A 194 -1.41 16.08 0.75
N ARG A 195 -1.89 17.30 0.49
CA ARG A 195 -1.53 18.09 -0.69
C ARG A 195 -0.04 18.42 -0.81
N GLU A 196 0.63 18.75 0.30
CA GLU A 196 2.07 19.04 0.28
C GLU A 196 2.89 17.80 -0.06
N LEU A 197 2.52 16.63 0.48
CA LEU A 197 3.15 15.37 0.14
C LEU A 197 2.95 15.05 -1.34
N LEU A 198 1.73 15.18 -1.87
CA LEU A 198 1.44 14.99 -3.29
C LEU A 198 2.24 15.90 -4.21
N SER A 199 2.36 17.19 -3.85
CA SER A 199 3.17 18.15 -4.61
C SER A 199 4.64 17.75 -4.67
N MET A 200 5.19 17.26 -3.54
CA MET A 200 6.56 16.72 -3.49
C MET A 200 6.70 15.47 -4.37
N LEU A 201 5.76 14.52 -4.27
CA LEU A 201 5.76 13.29 -5.07
C LEU A 201 5.64 13.58 -6.58
N GLY A 202 4.85 14.59 -6.98
CA GLY A 202 4.74 15.02 -8.37
C GLY A 202 6.02 15.62 -8.95
N GLY A 203 7.01 15.93 -8.11
CA GLY A 203 8.36 16.30 -8.53
C GLY A 203 9.27 15.12 -8.87
N PHE A 204 8.88 13.89 -8.51
CA PHE A 204 9.62 12.67 -8.82
C PHE A 204 9.04 11.98 -10.07
N THR A 205 9.90 11.77 -11.07
CA THR A 205 9.51 11.21 -12.39
C THR A 205 10.23 9.92 -12.75
N GLY A 206 10.79 9.22 -11.75
CA GLY A 206 11.56 7.99 -11.93
C GLY A 206 10.68 6.76 -12.16
N ILE A 207 10.56 5.94 -11.12
CA ILE A 207 9.72 4.73 -11.13
C ILE A 207 8.29 5.05 -10.65
N PRO A 208 7.29 4.18 -10.91
CA PRO A 208 5.92 4.41 -10.48
C PRO A 208 5.78 4.64 -8.98
N VAL A 209 4.88 5.56 -8.63
CA VAL A 209 4.52 5.89 -7.24
C VAL A 209 3.01 5.75 -7.10
N THR A 210 2.57 4.97 -6.11
CA THR A 210 1.16 4.90 -5.71
C THR A 210 0.97 5.61 -4.38
N TYR A 211 0.09 6.60 -4.36
CA TYR A 211 -0.29 7.32 -3.15
C TYR A 211 -1.51 6.67 -2.47
N ALA A 212 -1.41 6.47 -1.15
CA ALA A 212 -2.45 5.92 -0.30
C ALA A 212 -2.75 6.87 0.87
N GLY A 213 -4.00 7.35 0.97
CA GLY A 213 -4.48 8.06 2.17
C GLY A 213 -5.38 9.26 1.89
N GLY A 214 -6.46 9.40 2.68
CA GLY A 214 -7.25 10.62 2.75
C GLY A 214 -8.28 10.87 1.65
N VAL A 215 -8.18 10.20 0.48
CA VAL A 215 -9.15 10.34 -0.61
C VAL A 215 -10.57 10.04 -0.10
N GLY A 216 -11.47 11.01 -0.21
CA GLY A 216 -12.87 10.88 0.17
C GLY A 216 -13.86 11.42 -0.87
N SER A 217 -13.35 12.04 -1.94
CA SER A 217 -14.16 12.69 -2.99
C SER A 217 -13.46 12.72 -4.35
N PHE A 218 -14.21 13.02 -5.42
CA PHE A 218 -13.63 13.27 -6.74
C PHE A 218 -12.77 14.54 -6.79
N SER A 219 -13.03 15.52 -5.91
CA SER A 219 -12.16 16.70 -5.74
C SER A 219 -10.77 16.30 -5.23
N ASP A 220 -10.71 15.29 -4.35
CA ASP A 220 -9.43 14.74 -3.90
C ASP A 220 -8.68 14.04 -5.03
N LEU A 221 -9.39 13.28 -5.89
CA LEU A 221 -8.79 12.67 -7.08
C LEU A 221 -8.25 13.71 -8.05
N GLN A 222 -8.97 14.82 -8.24
CA GLN A 222 -8.49 15.95 -9.02
C GLN A 222 -7.22 16.54 -8.39
N ALA A 223 -7.19 16.72 -7.08
CA ALA A 223 -6.00 17.22 -6.38
C ALA A 223 -4.80 16.28 -6.54
N VAL A 224 -4.99 14.95 -6.46
CA VAL A 224 -3.93 13.97 -6.73
C VAL A 224 -3.42 14.10 -8.17
N LYS A 225 -4.32 14.22 -9.14
CA LYS A 225 -3.95 14.36 -10.56
C LYS A 225 -3.13 15.63 -10.83
N GLU A 226 -3.58 16.77 -10.29
CA GLU A 226 -2.95 18.08 -10.47
C GLU A 226 -1.60 18.17 -9.73
N LEU A 227 -1.57 17.84 -8.45
CA LEU A 227 -0.38 17.97 -7.60
C LEU A 227 0.64 16.86 -7.90
N GLY A 228 0.16 15.65 -8.18
CA GLY A 228 0.99 14.53 -8.63
C GLY A 228 1.43 14.64 -10.09
N ARG A 229 0.97 15.66 -10.82
CA ARG A 229 1.40 15.99 -12.20
C ARG A 229 1.29 14.82 -13.18
N GLY A 230 0.34 13.91 -12.94
CA GLY A 230 0.16 12.68 -13.72
C GLY A 230 1.12 11.53 -13.41
N TYR A 231 2.18 11.75 -12.61
CA TYR A 231 3.19 10.75 -12.23
C TYR A 231 2.84 9.91 -11.00
N VAL A 232 1.82 10.32 -10.26
CA VAL A 232 1.35 9.63 -9.06
C VAL A 232 0.07 8.88 -9.38
N ASP A 233 0.07 7.57 -9.16
CA ASP A 233 -1.10 6.71 -9.13
C ASP A 233 -1.78 6.79 -7.75
N VAL A 234 -3.02 6.32 -7.65
CA VAL A 234 -3.79 6.44 -6.41
C VAL A 234 -4.48 5.14 -6.04
N THR A 235 -4.51 4.86 -4.74
CA THR A 235 -5.38 3.83 -4.17
C THR A 235 -6.49 4.45 -3.33
N ILE A 236 -7.64 3.79 -3.27
CA ILE A 236 -8.81 4.23 -2.50
C ILE A 236 -9.35 3.01 -1.78
N GLY A 237 -9.30 3.05 -0.45
CA GLY A 237 -9.85 2.02 0.42
C GLY A 237 -11.20 2.45 0.99
N SER A 238 -11.23 2.86 2.25
CA SER A 238 -12.43 3.23 3.04
C SER A 238 -13.47 4.14 2.36
N ALA A 239 -13.11 4.95 1.36
CA ALA A 239 -14.05 5.83 0.69
C ALA A 239 -14.83 5.15 -0.46
N LEU A 240 -14.38 3.99 -0.95
CA LEU A 240 -15.10 3.24 -1.98
C LEU A 240 -16.32 2.53 -1.41
N ASP A 241 -17.39 2.50 -2.20
CA ASP A 241 -18.62 1.80 -1.88
C ASP A 241 -18.45 0.27 -1.75
N LEU A 242 -17.44 -0.30 -2.43
CA LEU A 242 -16.99 -1.68 -2.21
C LEU A 242 -16.61 -1.99 -0.75
N PHE A 243 -16.26 -0.96 0.01
CA PHE A 243 -15.85 -1.03 1.41
C PHE A 243 -16.68 -0.10 2.31
N GLY A 244 -17.95 0.12 1.96
CA GLY A 244 -18.90 0.89 2.78
C GLY A 244 -18.76 2.41 2.71
N GLY A 245 -17.89 2.92 1.83
CA GLY A 245 -17.76 4.35 1.56
C GLY A 245 -18.81 4.89 0.57
N ASN A 246 -18.71 6.17 0.26
CA ASN A 246 -19.70 6.88 -0.57
C ASN A 246 -19.28 7.02 -2.05
N MET A 247 -18.00 6.84 -2.38
CA MET A 247 -17.50 6.95 -3.74
C MET A 247 -17.83 5.66 -4.51
N LYS A 248 -18.60 5.78 -5.59
CA LYS A 248 -18.99 4.63 -6.40
C LYS A 248 -17.81 4.13 -7.23
N TYR A 249 -17.45 2.87 -7.08
CA TYR A 249 -16.35 2.25 -7.83
C TYR A 249 -16.45 2.49 -9.35
N LYS A 250 -17.63 2.30 -9.93
CA LYS A 250 -17.84 2.53 -11.38
C LYS A 250 -17.60 3.97 -11.82
N GLU A 251 -17.98 4.93 -10.97
CA GLU A 251 -17.75 6.35 -11.25
C GLU A 251 -16.26 6.69 -11.11
N VAL A 252 -15.55 6.05 -10.17
CA VAL A 252 -14.09 6.16 -10.06
C VAL A 252 -13.42 5.65 -11.33
N LEU A 253 -13.78 4.46 -11.83
CA LEU A 253 -13.22 3.94 -13.09
C LEU A 253 -13.48 4.88 -14.28
N ALA A 254 -14.73 5.33 -14.42
CA ALA A 254 -15.09 6.28 -15.48
C ALA A 254 -14.29 7.59 -15.39
N TYR A 255 -14.01 8.07 -14.18
CA TYR A 255 -13.16 9.25 -13.96
C TYR A 255 -11.68 9.01 -14.32
N MET A 256 -11.18 7.80 -14.06
CA MET A 256 -9.80 7.40 -14.39
C MET A 256 -9.60 7.13 -15.89
N GLY A 257 -10.70 6.93 -16.63
CA GLY A 257 -10.66 6.50 -18.03
C GLY A 257 -10.30 5.03 -18.19
N GLU A 258 -10.69 4.21 -17.20
CA GLU A 258 -10.48 2.77 -17.13
C GLU A 258 -11.77 1.99 -17.44
#